data_AF-A0A9E4CTI4-F1
#
_entry.id   AF-A0A9E4CTI4-F1
#
_cell.length_a   1.000
_cell.length_b   1.000
_cell.length_c   1.000
_cell.angle_alpha   90.00
_cell.angle_beta   90.00
_cell.angle_gamma   90.00
#
_symmetry.space_group_name_H-M   'P 1'
#
loop_
_entity.id
_entity.type
_entity.pdbx_description
1 polymer ?
#
loop_
_entity_poly.entity_id
_entity_poly.type
_entity_poly.pdbx_seq_one_letter_code
_entity_poly.pdbx_strand_id
1 'polypeptide(L)'
;MSDTARGGMLEPHAWGGLSFQERMATAEFRIHHTPHIVVDGRVCADCSTRECVVACPAALFVPTAEGGIVFNHEQCFECGT
;
A
#
# COMPACT_ATOMS: atom_id res chain seq x y z
N MET A 1 18.31 -39.39 -4.59
CA MET A 1 18.05 -38.94 -3.21
C MET A 1 17.69 -37.48 -3.30
N SER A 2 16.40 -37.22 -3.37
CA SER A 2 15.82 -35.88 -3.37
C SER A 2 16.19 -35.15 -2.10
N ASP A 3 16.61 -33.89 -2.22
CA ASP A 3 16.34 -32.92 -1.17
C ASP A 3 15.58 -31.75 -1.79
N THR A 4 14.27 -31.83 -1.63
CA THR A 4 13.28 -30.84 -2.01
C THR A 4 12.99 -30.02 -0.76
N ALA A 5 13.71 -28.92 -0.56
CA ALA A 5 13.24 -27.80 0.26
C ALA A 5 14.26 -26.65 0.24
N ARG A 6 13.93 -25.60 -0.52
CA ARG A 6 14.03 -24.19 -0.11
C ARG A 6 13.45 -23.38 -1.26
N GLY A 7 12.18 -22.99 -1.11
CA GLY A 7 11.60 -21.95 -1.94
C GLY A 7 12.52 -20.75 -1.89
N GLY A 8 13.17 -20.46 -3.02
CA GLY A 8 14.15 -19.38 -3.12
C GLY A 8 13.44 -18.07 -2.87
N MET A 9 13.77 -17.43 -1.75
CA MET A 9 13.63 -15.98 -1.66
C MET A 9 14.42 -15.42 -2.85
N LEU A 10 13.71 -14.84 -3.82
CA LEU A 10 14.34 -14.25 -4.99
C LEU A 10 15.35 -13.20 -4.51
N GLU A 11 16.61 -13.35 -4.91
CA GLU A 11 17.67 -12.40 -4.61
C GLU A 11 17.23 -10.98 -5.04
N PRO A 12 17.48 -9.91 -4.25
CA PRO A 12 17.00 -8.54 -4.48
C PRO A 12 17.28 -7.97 -5.89
N HIS A 13 18.21 -8.57 -6.60
CA HIS A 13 18.68 -8.16 -7.92
C HIS A 13 17.85 -8.69 -9.09
N ALA A 14 16.87 -9.56 -8.86
CA ALA A 14 16.01 -10.11 -9.92
C ALA A 14 15.25 -9.03 -10.71
N TRP A 15 15.12 -7.82 -10.14
CA TRP A 15 14.41 -6.69 -10.73
C TRP A 15 15.28 -5.43 -10.91
N GLY A 16 16.57 -5.59 -11.17
CA GLY A 16 17.46 -4.46 -11.52
C GLY A 16 17.96 -3.64 -10.33
N GLY A 17 17.86 -4.16 -9.11
CA GLY A 17 18.52 -3.58 -7.92
C GLY A 17 17.88 -2.32 -7.33
N LEU A 18 16.74 -1.85 -7.86
CA LEU A 18 15.97 -0.77 -7.25
C LEU A 18 15.35 -1.24 -5.93
N SER A 19 15.42 -0.41 -4.89
CA SER A 19 14.63 -0.55 -3.68
C SER A 19 13.13 -0.51 -4.00
N PHE A 20 12.31 -0.98 -3.06
CA PHE A 20 10.85 -0.94 -3.20
C PHE A 20 10.35 0.49 -3.50
N GLN A 21 10.84 1.48 -2.75
CA GLN A 21 10.43 2.88 -2.92
C GLN A 21 10.88 3.45 -4.27
N GLU A 22 12.11 3.15 -4.69
CA GLU A 22 12.60 3.57 -6.02
C GLU A 22 11.77 2.96 -7.14
N ARG A 23 11.33 1.70 -7.00
CA ARG A 23 10.45 1.08 -7.98
C ARG A 23 9.09 1.77 -8.05
N MET A 24 8.46 2.02 -6.90
CA MET A 24 7.16 2.67 -6.83
C MET A 24 7.20 4.08 -7.44
N ALA A 25 8.31 4.80 -7.24
CA ALA A 25 8.51 6.14 -7.78
C ALA A 25 8.60 6.22 -9.33
N THR A 26 8.71 5.09 -10.04
CA THR A 26 8.73 5.07 -11.51
C THR A 26 7.35 5.07 -12.17
N ALA A 27 6.27 4.93 -11.39
CA ALA A 27 4.91 4.87 -11.93
C ALA A 27 4.43 6.24 -12.45
N GLU A 28 3.79 6.25 -13.63
CA GLU A 28 3.03 7.40 -14.14
C GLU A 28 1.59 7.31 -13.63
N PHE A 29 1.05 8.41 -13.11
CA PHE A 29 -0.35 8.51 -12.69
C PHE A 29 -1.11 9.53 -13.54
N ARG A 30 -2.32 9.16 -13.96
CA ARG A 30 -3.32 10.09 -14.51
C ARG A 30 -4.45 10.22 -13.53
N ILE A 31 -4.35 11.26 -12.71
CA ILE A 31 -5.18 11.39 -11.52
C ILE A 31 -6.57 11.90 -11.91
N HIS A 32 -7.60 11.16 -11.49
CA HIS A 32 -8.97 11.64 -11.57
C HIS A 32 -9.27 12.59 -10.40
N HIS A 33 -10.10 13.60 -10.62
CA HIS A 33 -10.45 14.61 -9.61
C HIS A 33 -11.29 14.03 -8.47
N THR A 34 -12.10 13.00 -8.74
CA THR A 34 -12.87 12.27 -7.75
C THR A 34 -12.05 11.10 -7.17
N PRO A 35 -11.92 10.98 -5.84
CA PRO A 35 -11.33 9.81 -5.19
C PRO A 35 -12.13 8.53 -5.50
N HIS A 36 -11.44 7.43 -5.79
CA HIS A 36 -12.07 6.14 -6.09
C HIS A 36 -12.30 5.26 -4.84
N ILE A 37 -11.74 5.65 -3.68
CA ILE A 37 -12.07 5.07 -2.37
C ILE A 37 -12.56 6.21 -1.47
N VAL A 38 -13.70 6.00 -0.82
CA VAL A 38 -14.27 6.93 0.16
C VAL A 38 -14.31 6.21 1.51
N VAL A 39 -13.65 6.80 2.50
CA VAL A 39 -13.59 6.25 3.86
C VAL A 39 -14.78 6.77 4.68
N ASP A 40 -15.54 5.87 5.31
CA ASP A 40 -16.52 6.28 6.34
C ASP A 40 -15.76 6.55 7.65
N GLY A 41 -15.58 7.83 7.97
CA GLY A 41 -14.89 8.28 9.17
C GLY A 41 -15.54 7.80 10.48
N ARG A 42 -16.85 7.49 10.47
CA ARG A 42 -17.55 7.00 11.66
C ARG A 42 -17.11 5.58 12.03
N VAL A 43 -16.91 4.73 11.03
CA VAL A 43 -16.37 3.37 11.20
C VAL A 43 -14.89 3.41 11.61
N CYS A 44 -14.17 4.43 11.15
CA CYS A 44 -12.79 4.59 11.55
C CYS A 44 -12.66 4.96 13.04
N ALA A 45 -13.58 5.73 13.62
CA ALA A 45 -13.46 6.24 14.99
C ALA A 45 -13.20 5.15 16.05
N ASP A 46 -13.80 3.96 15.91
CA ASP A 46 -13.66 2.82 16.81
C ASP A 46 -12.90 1.62 16.21
N CYS A 47 -12.38 1.75 14.99
CA CYS A 47 -11.57 0.72 14.35
C CYS A 47 -10.26 0.51 15.11
N SER A 48 -10.12 -0.63 15.78
CA SER A 48 -8.96 -0.95 16.61
C SER A 48 -7.77 -1.49 15.80
N THR A 49 -8.02 -2.11 14.65
CA THR A 49 -6.97 -2.78 13.88
C THR A 49 -6.19 -1.80 13.01
N ARG A 50 -6.89 -0.82 12.41
CA ARG A 50 -6.30 0.16 11.47
C ARG A 50 -5.41 -0.50 10.42
N GLU A 51 -5.75 -1.72 10.00
CA GLU A 51 -4.92 -2.55 9.12
C GLU A 51 -4.66 -1.88 7.77
N CYS A 52 -5.57 -1.02 7.29
CA CYS A 52 -5.37 -0.23 6.07
C CYS A 52 -4.07 0.61 6.07
N VAL A 53 -3.59 1.04 7.25
CA VAL A 53 -2.35 1.83 7.38
C VAL A 53 -1.11 1.00 7.02
N VAL A 54 -1.08 -0.27 7.42
CA VAL A 54 0.07 -1.17 7.21
C VAL A 54 -0.09 -2.03 5.95
N ALA A 55 -1.32 -2.30 5.55
CA ALA A 55 -1.64 -3.15 4.41
C ALA A 55 -1.46 -2.41 3.09
N CYS A 56 -1.64 -1.08 3.07
CA CYS A 56 -1.46 -0.27 1.87
C CYS A 56 0.03 -0.19 1.49
N PRO A 57 0.45 -0.75 0.33
CA PRO A 57 1.85 -0.74 -0.08
C PRO A 57 2.38 0.67 -0.41
N ALA A 58 1.47 1.62 -0.68
CA ALA A 58 1.79 3.01 -0.98
C ALA A 58 1.56 3.96 0.21
N ALA A 59 1.22 3.44 1.40
CA ALA A 59 1.01 4.20 2.63
C ALA A 59 0.00 5.38 2.50
N LEU A 60 -1.08 5.16 1.76
CA LEU A 60 -2.05 6.22 1.40
C LEU A 60 -3.19 6.40 2.40
N PHE A 61 -3.35 5.48 3.35
CA PHE A 61 -4.27 5.65 4.48
C PHE A 61 -3.51 6.24 5.66
N VAL A 62 -3.74 7.52 5.94
CA VAL A 62 -2.99 8.31 6.92
C VAL A 62 -3.86 8.59 8.15
N PRO A 63 -3.44 8.18 9.36
CA PRO A 63 -4.13 8.56 10.60
C PRO A 63 -4.17 10.08 10.81
N THR A 64 -5.31 10.58 11.26
CA THR A 64 -5.45 11.99 11.67
C THR A 64 -5.28 12.13 13.18
N ALA A 65 -4.98 13.34 13.66
CA ALA A 65 -4.83 13.62 15.09
C ALA A 65 -6.13 13.39 15.88
N GLU A 66 -7.28 13.52 15.21
CA GLU A 66 -8.63 13.34 15.77
C GLU A 66 -9.07 11.87 15.78
N GLY A 67 -8.18 10.92 15.43
CA GLY A 67 -8.49 9.49 15.39
C GLY A 67 -9.19 9.03 14.10
N GLY A 68 -9.27 9.88 13.08
CA GLY A 68 -9.76 9.54 11.75
C GLY A 68 -8.69 8.89 10.86
N ILE A 69 -9.06 8.59 9.62
CA ILE A 69 -8.16 8.18 8.54
C ILE A 69 -8.49 9.03 7.32
N VAL A 70 -7.47 9.59 6.67
CA VAL A 70 -7.58 10.20 5.34
C VAL A 70 -6.99 9.22 4.32
N PHE A 71 -7.63 9.12 3.15
CA PHE A 71 -7.10 8.40 2.01
C PHE A 71 -6.65 9.38 0.93
N ASN A 72 -5.36 9.36 0.58
CA ASN A 72 -4.79 10.17 -0.50
C ASN A 72 -4.83 9.36 -1.81
N HIS A 73 -5.76 9.67 -2.71
CA HIS A 73 -6.06 8.83 -3.88
C HIS A 73 -5.06 8.99 -5.03
N GLU A 74 -4.21 10.01 -5.00
CA GLU A 74 -3.41 10.47 -6.14
C GLU A 74 -2.31 9.50 -6.58
N GLN A 75 -1.88 8.59 -5.70
CA GLN A 75 -0.82 7.61 -5.97
C GLN A 75 -1.27 6.18 -5.68
N CYS A 76 -2.59 5.94 -5.66
CA CYS A 76 -3.12 4.60 -5.44
C CYS A 76 -2.83 3.69 -6.63
N PHE A 77 -2.28 2.51 -6.34
CA PHE A 77 -2.00 1.46 -7.33
C PHE A 77 -3.21 0.55 -7.57
N GLU A 78 -4.37 0.88 -7.00
CA GLU A 78 -5.63 0.15 -7.20
C GLU A 78 -5.54 -1.35 -6.83
N CYS A 79 -4.69 -1.70 -5.86
CA CYS A 79 -4.39 -3.09 -5.50
C CYS A 79 -5.52 -3.84 -4.77
N GLY A 80 -6.45 -3.12 -4.14
CA GLY A 80 -7.61 -3.71 -3.46
C GLY A 80 -7.34 -4.39 -2.12
N THR A 81 -6.11 -4.30 -1.60
CA THR A 81 -5.74 -4.71 -0.24
C THR A 81 -6.49 -3.89 0.82
#